data_AF-A0A285Q0E6-F1
#
_entry.id   AF-A0A285Q0E6-F1
#
_cell.length_a   1.000
_cell.length_b   1.000
_cell.length_c   1.000
_cell.angle_alpha   90.00
_cell.angle_beta   90.00
_cell.angle_gamma   90.00
#
_symmetry.space_group_name_H-M   'P 1'
#
loop_
_entity.id
_entity.type
_entity.pdbx_description
1 polymer ?
#
loop_
_entity_poly.entity_id
_entity_poly.type
_entity_poly.pdbx_seq_one_letter_code
_entity_poly.pdbx_strand_id
1 'polypeptide(L)'
;MRYLDEKNALSLLPIPVESLSQIETALVEIDAGMHGVLKGCISDLVKINKQSRHGKKAWGRFRSGRKHDLLIEFRFILFDEQPDPDQCFYSWQASSHGTPQAPTIIFHFERVAGEPPANGLDTPAGAYVQSRRIFSVPIQCILRNWGNVERGHMIYEHNISAMDFADPQFESASYIGLTSRNWQTRYKEHQRDALTGSELLFHTSLRKVLNVDSLVQAGLGSFELVRKGAALLSELEYVNLTYEEAMQVEEKLVERTLYPKGLNMIPGGFAGFQFLHKLGYLNRTTKVSVDERDHASAKYLLDAESGVRVAPWVKKNWSSDEFYEQVIFKRSNTLNRDQVISIRKYGNEWGFDSDLIANLVGANLRQVRDVLSEKYYSRVK
;
A
#
# COMPACT_ATOMS: atom_id res chain seq x y z
N MET A 1 -20.00 -19.61 14.81
CA MET A 1 -19.65 -19.74 13.38
C MET A 1 -18.24 -19.19 13.24
N ARG A 2 -17.32 -19.83 12.50
CA ARG A 2 -15.99 -19.27 12.24
C ARG A 2 -16.00 -18.39 10.99
N TYR A 3 -15.49 -17.17 11.07
CA TYR A 3 -15.47 -16.20 9.97
C TYR A 3 -14.12 -16.15 9.25
N LEU A 4 -13.01 -16.29 9.98
CA LEU A 4 -11.68 -16.25 9.39
C LEU A 4 -11.38 -17.50 8.55
N ASP A 5 -10.66 -17.26 7.47
CA ASP A 5 -9.84 -18.26 6.80
C ASP A 5 -8.43 -18.16 7.38
N GLU A 6 -8.08 -19.07 8.30
CA GLU A 6 -6.82 -19.01 9.06
C GLU A 6 -5.60 -18.99 8.14
N LYS A 7 -5.63 -19.73 7.02
CA LYS A 7 -4.53 -19.75 6.07
C LYS A 7 -4.37 -18.39 5.41
N ASN A 8 -5.46 -17.80 4.93
CA ASN A 8 -5.38 -16.47 4.31
C ASN A 8 -4.99 -15.39 5.32
N ALA A 9 -5.52 -15.46 6.55
CA ALA A 9 -5.16 -14.55 7.62
C ALA A 9 -3.66 -14.60 7.91
N LEU A 10 -3.08 -15.79 8.13
CA LEU A 10 -1.63 -15.92 8.37
C LEU A 10 -0.78 -15.54 7.16
N SER A 11 -1.30 -15.75 5.95
CA SER A 11 -0.62 -15.36 4.71
C SER A 11 -0.60 -13.84 4.53
N LEU A 12 -1.63 -13.11 4.96
CA LEU A 12 -1.73 -11.67 4.74
C LEU A 12 -1.41 -10.79 5.95
N LEU A 13 -1.59 -11.27 7.17
CA LEU A 13 -1.46 -10.47 8.39
C LEU A 13 -0.11 -10.74 9.07
N PRO A 14 0.67 -9.70 9.40
CA PRO A 14 1.94 -9.86 10.13
C PRO A 14 1.67 -10.02 11.63
N ILE A 15 0.91 -11.06 12.00
CA ILE A 15 0.50 -11.35 13.38
C ILE A 15 0.94 -12.75 13.80
N PRO A 16 1.16 -12.99 15.09
CA PRO A 16 1.32 -14.33 15.63
C PRO A 16 0.07 -15.21 15.45
N VAL A 17 0.26 -16.52 15.40
CA VAL A 17 -0.83 -17.51 15.22
C VAL A 17 -1.82 -17.46 16.39
N GLU A 18 -1.30 -17.29 17.60
CA GLU A 18 -2.06 -17.16 18.84
C GLU A 18 -3.03 -15.96 18.83
N SER A 19 -2.72 -14.92 18.04
CA SER A 19 -3.56 -13.72 17.90
C SER A 19 -4.82 -13.93 17.04
N LEU A 20 -4.91 -15.04 16.29
CA LEU A 20 -6.07 -15.32 15.44
C LEU A 20 -7.37 -15.48 16.25
N SER A 21 -7.27 -16.02 17.46
CA SER A 21 -8.44 -16.27 18.32
C SER A 21 -9.12 -14.99 18.78
N GLN A 22 -8.34 -13.94 19.03
CA GLN A 22 -8.82 -12.62 19.43
C GLN A 22 -9.50 -11.92 18.25
N ILE A 23 -8.93 -12.03 17.04
CA ILE A 23 -9.55 -11.49 15.82
C ILE A 23 -10.86 -12.22 15.53
N GLU A 24 -10.88 -13.55 15.61
CA GLU A 24 -12.09 -14.35 15.40
C GLU A 24 -13.20 -13.94 16.39
N THR A 25 -12.85 -13.78 17.68
CA THR A 25 -13.77 -13.30 18.71
C THR A 25 -14.33 -11.92 18.36
N ALA A 26 -13.47 -10.97 17.99
CA ALA A 26 -13.90 -9.63 17.59
C ALA A 26 -14.86 -9.67 16.39
N LEU A 27 -14.59 -10.50 15.37
CA LEU A 27 -15.49 -10.64 14.22
C LEU A 27 -16.85 -11.23 14.60
N VAL A 28 -16.90 -12.16 15.56
CA VAL A 28 -18.16 -12.71 16.09
C VAL A 28 -18.96 -11.63 16.81
N GLU A 29 -18.31 -10.82 17.65
CA GLU A 29 -18.95 -9.72 18.39
C GLU A 29 -19.48 -8.64 17.44
N ILE A 30 -18.69 -8.27 16.44
CA ILE A 30 -19.08 -7.33 15.38
C ILE A 30 -20.29 -7.86 14.60
N ASP A 31 -20.27 -9.12 14.17
CA ASP A 31 -21.38 -9.71 13.42
C ASP A 31 -22.66 -9.83 14.26
N ALA A 32 -22.53 -9.97 15.59
CA ALA A 32 -23.65 -9.94 16.52
C ALA A 32 -24.29 -8.54 16.68
N GLY A 33 -23.63 -7.50 16.16
CA GLY A 33 -24.07 -6.11 16.28
C GLY A 33 -23.65 -5.45 17.60
N MET A 34 -22.63 -5.99 18.27
CA MET A 34 -22.07 -5.34 19.45
C MET A 34 -21.37 -4.03 19.07
N HIS A 35 -21.29 -3.11 20.03
CA HIS A 35 -20.62 -1.80 19.87
C HIS A 35 -21.18 -0.92 18.74
N GLY A 36 -22.47 -1.07 18.41
CA GLY A 36 -23.18 -0.18 17.48
C GLY A 36 -22.98 -0.49 15.99
N VAL A 37 -22.33 -1.60 15.65
CA VAL A 37 -22.12 -2.04 14.26
C VAL A 37 -23.36 -2.74 13.70
N LEU A 38 -23.53 -2.71 12.37
CA LEU A 38 -24.65 -3.35 11.69
C LEU A 38 -24.58 -4.89 11.82
N LYS A 39 -25.53 -5.46 12.57
CA LYS A 39 -25.67 -6.91 12.77
C LYS A 39 -25.69 -7.67 11.44
N GLY A 40 -24.92 -8.75 11.35
CA GLY A 40 -24.83 -9.64 10.19
C GLY A 40 -23.89 -9.15 9.08
N CYS A 41 -23.13 -8.07 9.28
CA CYS A 41 -22.25 -7.52 8.25
C CYS A 41 -21.14 -8.49 7.83
N ILE A 42 -20.50 -9.20 8.77
CA ILE A 42 -19.42 -10.16 8.46
C ILE A 42 -20.01 -11.39 7.77
N SER A 43 -21.13 -11.89 8.27
CA SER A 43 -21.89 -12.99 7.66
C SER A 43 -22.25 -12.69 6.20
N ASP A 44 -22.68 -11.47 5.92
CA ASP A 44 -23.00 -11.04 4.55
C ASP A 44 -21.75 -10.97 3.67
N LEU A 45 -20.61 -10.49 4.19
CA LEU A 45 -19.34 -10.51 3.45
C LEU A 45 -18.87 -11.94 3.12
N VAL A 46 -19.02 -12.89 4.05
CA VAL A 46 -18.71 -14.31 3.80
C VAL A 46 -19.64 -14.92 2.73
N LYS A 47 -20.92 -14.53 2.69
CA LYS A 47 -21.85 -14.94 1.64
C LYS A 47 -21.45 -14.36 0.28
N ILE A 48 -21.06 -13.07 0.24
CA ILE A 48 -20.56 -12.42 -0.97
C ILE A 48 -19.35 -13.17 -1.51
N ASN A 49 -18.35 -13.48 -0.66
CA ASN A 49 -17.17 -14.27 -1.04
C ASN A 49 -17.55 -15.60 -1.69
N LYS A 50 -18.54 -16.30 -1.12
CA LYS A 50 -19.03 -17.58 -1.67
C LYS A 50 -19.67 -17.41 -3.06
N GLN A 51 -20.42 -16.34 -3.28
CA GLN A 51 -21.10 -16.06 -4.56
C GLN A 51 -20.12 -15.58 -5.64
N SER A 52 -19.13 -14.77 -5.26
CA SER A 52 -18.13 -14.22 -6.18
C SER A 52 -17.12 -15.26 -6.67
N ARG A 53 -17.02 -16.41 -6.00
CA ARG A 53 -16.12 -17.54 -6.36
C ARG A 53 -16.33 -18.08 -7.78
N HIS A 54 -17.47 -17.79 -8.42
CA HIS A 54 -17.77 -18.18 -9.80
C HIS A 54 -17.47 -17.09 -10.86
N GLY A 55 -17.00 -15.89 -10.46
CA GLY A 55 -16.74 -14.77 -11.37
C GLY A 55 -15.25 -14.55 -11.65
N LYS A 56 -14.85 -14.55 -12.94
CA LYS A 56 -13.49 -14.26 -13.46
C LYS A 56 -12.98 -12.82 -13.22
N LYS A 57 -13.51 -12.07 -12.25
CA LYS A 57 -13.08 -10.67 -12.03
C LYS A 57 -12.05 -10.64 -10.92
N ALA A 58 -10.88 -10.05 -11.20
CA ALA A 58 -9.97 -9.68 -10.14
C ALA A 58 -10.65 -8.68 -9.22
N TRP A 59 -10.54 -8.95 -7.92
CA TRP A 59 -11.11 -8.07 -6.93
C TRP A 59 -10.14 -6.90 -6.70
N GLY A 60 -10.46 -5.75 -7.29
CA GLY A 60 -10.09 -4.47 -6.70
C GLY A 60 -11.00 -4.14 -5.51
N ARG A 61 -10.64 -3.11 -4.72
CA ARG A 61 -11.49 -2.57 -3.64
C ARG A 61 -12.95 -2.51 -4.13
N PHE A 62 -13.80 -3.44 -3.68
CA PHE A 62 -15.21 -3.39 -4.07
C PHE A 62 -15.77 -2.09 -3.55
N ARG A 63 -16.39 -1.32 -4.44
CA ARG A 63 -17.35 -0.31 -4.01
C ARG A 63 -18.54 -1.06 -3.46
N SER A 64 -18.50 -1.34 -2.16
CA SER A 64 -19.67 -1.85 -1.48
C SER A 64 -20.67 -0.71 -1.33
N GLY A 65 -21.97 -0.99 -1.49
CA GLY A 65 -22.99 -0.02 -1.11
C GLY A 65 -22.89 0.26 0.40
N ARG A 66 -23.48 1.37 0.89
CA ARG A 66 -23.45 1.79 2.30
C ARG A 66 -23.73 0.66 3.32
N LYS A 67 -24.41 -0.41 2.93
CA LYS A 67 -24.69 -1.60 3.75
C LYS A 67 -23.44 -2.35 4.25
N HIS A 68 -22.30 -2.22 3.58
CA HIS A 68 -21.05 -2.89 3.99
C HIS A 68 -19.91 -1.90 4.25
N ASP A 69 -20.27 -0.65 4.56
CA ASP A 69 -19.32 0.34 5.01
C ASP A 69 -18.81 -0.03 6.42
N LEU A 70 -17.64 -0.67 6.47
CA LEU A 70 -17.08 -1.25 7.69
C LEU A 70 -15.57 -1.01 7.76
N LEU A 71 -15.15 -0.35 8.82
CA LEU A 71 -13.77 -0.17 9.24
C LEU A 71 -13.61 -0.88 10.59
N ILE A 72 -12.66 -1.81 10.67
CA ILE A 72 -12.25 -2.42 11.94
C ILE A 72 -10.84 -1.93 12.24
N GLU A 73 -10.62 -1.38 13.41
CA GLU A 73 -9.28 -1.06 13.91
C GLU A 73 -8.97 -1.98 15.08
N PHE A 74 -7.93 -2.78 14.92
CA PHE A 74 -7.43 -3.69 15.92
C PHE A 74 -6.07 -3.17 16.39
N ARG A 75 -5.86 -3.02 17.69
CA ARG A 75 -4.63 -2.51 18.27
C ARG A 75 -3.95 -3.58 19.09
N PHE A 76 -2.67 -3.79 18.81
CA PHE A 76 -1.73 -4.55 19.62
C PHE A 76 -0.81 -3.56 20.30
N ILE A 77 -0.74 -3.61 21.62
CA ILE A 77 -0.10 -2.61 22.46
C ILE A 77 0.95 -3.32 23.32
N LEU A 78 2.17 -2.82 23.24
CA LEU A 78 3.30 -3.21 24.07
C LEU A 78 3.75 -2.01 24.89
N PHE A 79 3.94 -2.21 26.19
CA PHE A 79 4.38 -1.19 27.13
C PHE A 79 5.86 -1.36 27.45
N ASP A 80 6.61 -0.25 27.53
CA ASP A 80 8.05 -0.30 27.78
C ASP A 80 8.44 -0.85 29.16
N GLU A 81 7.59 -0.62 30.17
CA GLU A 81 7.87 -0.95 31.57
C GLU A 81 7.07 -2.18 32.04
N GLN A 82 6.52 -2.97 31.12
CA GLN A 82 5.76 -4.17 31.48
C GLN A 82 6.67 -5.27 32.07
N PRO A 83 6.22 -6.00 33.12
CA PRO A 83 7.03 -7.05 33.74
C PRO A 83 7.32 -8.23 32.82
N ASP A 84 6.34 -8.62 31.99
CA ASP A 84 6.49 -9.68 31.00
C ASP A 84 6.74 -9.05 29.62
N PRO A 85 7.99 -9.11 29.11
CA PRO A 85 8.33 -8.56 27.80
C PRO A 85 7.47 -9.12 26.67
N ASP A 86 6.97 -10.35 26.75
CA ASP A 86 6.21 -10.96 25.65
C ASP A 86 4.69 -10.74 25.77
N GLN A 87 4.22 -10.11 26.85
CA GLN A 87 2.81 -9.80 27.06
C GLN A 87 2.32 -8.76 26.05
N CYS A 88 1.31 -9.11 25.24
CA CYS A 88 0.66 -8.18 24.34
C CYS A 88 -0.76 -7.86 24.81
N PHE A 89 -1.06 -6.56 24.91
CA PHE A 89 -2.40 -6.06 25.17
C PHE A 89 -3.10 -5.81 23.84
N TYR A 90 -4.42 -6.01 23.79
CA TYR A 90 -5.17 -5.73 22.58
C TYR A 90 -6.47 -5.01 22.88
N SER A 91 -6.91 -4.22 21.90
CA SER A 91 -8.23 -3.61 21.85
C SER A 91 -8.70 -3.57 20.41
N TRP A 92 -10.01 -3.46 20.21
CA TRP A 92 -10.55 -3.30 18.87
C TRP A 92 -11.75 -2.35 18.89
N GLN A 93 -11.96 -1.67 17.78
CA GLN A 93 -13.14 -0.87 17.52
C GLN A 93 -13.61 -1.11 16.09
N ALA A 94 -14.91 -0.99 15.88
CA ALA A 94 -15.52 -1.09 14.56
C ALA A 94 -16.42 0.12 14.32
N SER A 95 -16.35 0.67 13.11
CA SER A 95 -17.05 1.87 12.69
C SER A 95 -17.37 1.80 11.19
N SER A 96 -18.03 2.82 10.66
CA SER A 96 -18.18 3.01 9.21
C SER A 96 -17.09 3.94 8.69
N HIS A 97 -16.53 3.66 7.51
CA HIS A 97 -15.58 4.57 6.84
C HIS A 97 -16.24 5.89 6.45
N GLY A 98 -17.53 5.90 6.15
CA GLY A 98 -18.23 7.05 5.58
C GLY A 98 -17.82 7.35 4.12
N THR A 99 -17.09 6.42 3.48
CA THR A 99 -16.57 6.58 2.12
C THR A 99 -16.90 5.34 1.28
N PRO A 100 -16.85 5.39 -0.07
CA PRO A 100 -17.12 4.23 -0.93
C PRO A 100 -15.95 3.22 -0.97
N GLN A 101 -15.12 3.20 0.07
CA GLN A 101 -13.99 2.27 0.20
C GLN A 101 -14.48 0.84 0.47
N ALA A 102 -13.60 -0.12 0.23
CA ALA A 102 -13.87 -1.50 0.59
C ALA A 102 -13.95 -1.62 2.12
N PRO A 103 -14.71 -2.60 2.64
CA PRO A 103 -14.61 -2.98 4.03
C PRO A 103 -13.16 -3.36 4.38
N THR A 104 -12.60 -2.74 5.43
CA THR A 104 -11.16 -2.80 5.72
C THR A 104 -10.94 -3.11 7.19
N ILE A 105 -9.92 -3.91 7.47
CA ILE A 105 -9.36 -4.08 8.81
C ILE A 105 -7.97 -3.45 8.85
N ILE A 106 -7.72 -2.66 9.88
CA ILE A 106 -6.47 -1.96 10.16
C ILE A 106 -5.91 -2.50 11.47
N PHE A 107 -4.66 -2.91 11.44
CA PHE A 107 -3.90 -3.36 12.59
C PHE A 107 -2.91 -2.27 12.98
N HIS A 108 -2.99 -1.81 14.22
CA HIS A 108 -2.02 -0.92 14.83
C HIS A 108 -1.14 -1.76 15.75
N PHE A 109 0.17 -1.68 15.57
CA PHE A 109 1.15 -2.22 16.50
C PHE A 109 1.84 -1.03 17.15
N GLU A 110 1.61 -0.84 18.44
CA GLU A 110 1.96 0.36 19.18
C GLU A 110 2.95 0.04 20.28
N ARG A 111 4.08 0.77 20.29
CA ARG A 111 4.97 0.86 21.45
C ARG A 111 4.49 2.01 22.31
N VAL A 112 4.15 1.76 23.57
CA VAL A 112 3.64 2.77 24.48
C VAL A 112 4.60 2.96 25.65
N ALA A 113 4.88 4.21 25.98
CA ALA A 113 5.71 4.55 27.14
C ALA A 113 4.99 4.24 28.45
N GLY A 114 5.74 3.79 29.47
CA GLY A 114 5.24 3.55 30.83
C GLY A 114 4.80 2.11 31.10
N GLU A 115 4.18 1.89 32.26
CA GLU A 115 3.66 0.61 32.72
C GLU A 115 2.28 0.28 32.11
N PRO A 116 1.91 -1.00 31.95
CA PRO A 116 0.56 -1.36 31.56
C PRO A 116 -0.46 -0.99 32.65
N PRO A 117 -1.73 -0.70 32.30
CA PRO A 117 -2.74 -0.35 33.29
C PRO A 117 -3.09 -1.51 34.21
N ALA A 118 -3.10 -1.25 35.52
CA ALA A 118 -3.40 -2.26 36.55
C ALA A 118 -4.78 -2.92 36.41
N ASN A 119 -5.78 -2.20 35.86
CA ASN A 119 -7.18 -2.65 35.80
C ASN A 119 -7.73 -2.77 34.36
N GLY A 120 -6.86 -2.68 33.35
CA GLY A 120 -7.24 -2.85 31.94
C GLY A 120 -7.75 -1.58 31.25
N LEU A 121 -7.30 -1.42 30.00
CA LEU A 121 -7.70 -0.48 28.94
C LEU A 121 -7.57 1.04 29.19
N ASP A 122 -7.53 1.52 30.42
CA ASP A 122 -7.24 2.95 30.66
C ASP A 122 -5.78 3.24 30.35
N THR A 123 -5.51 4.25 29.52
CA THR A 123 -4.12 4.66 29.25
C THR A 123 -3.56 5.31 30.52
N PRO A 124 -2.47 4.80 31.11
CA PRO A 124 -1.87 5.40 32.31
C PRO A 124 -1.56 6.87 32.08
N ALA A 125 -1.68 7.69 33.13
CA ALA A 125 -1.35 9.11 33.03
C ALA A 125 0.10 9.30 32.57
N GLY A 126 0.30 9.98 31.45
CA GLY A 126 1.62 10.20 30.84
C GLY A 126 2.08 9.12 29.84
N ALA A 127 1.32 8.05 29.65
CA ALA A 127 1.59 7.08 28.58
C ALA A 127 1.27 7.69 27.21
N TYR A 128 2.19 7.50 26.26
CA TYR A 128 2.04 7.96 24.88
C TYR A 128 2.64 6.93 23.92
N VAL A 129 2.11 6.86 22.71
CA VAL A 129 2.62 5.97 21.66
C VAL A 129 3.97 6.50 21.20
N GLN A 130 5.04 5.75 21.43
CA GLN A 130 6.41 6.10 21.05
C GLN A 130 6.75 5.73 19.61
N SER A 131 6.17 4.67 19.10
CA SER A 131 6.31 4.25 17.71
C SER A 131 5.10 3.44 17.27
N ARG A 132 4.82 3.46 15.97
CA ARG A 132 3.65 2.77 15.41
C ARG A 132 3.97 2.09 14.09
N ARG A 133 3.58 0.82 13.98
CA ARG A 133 3.39 0.18 12.69
C ARG A 133 1.89 0.03 12.43
N ILE A 134 1.46 0.40 11.23
CA ILE A 134 0.07 0.22 10.80
C ILE A 134 0.07 -0.74 9.61
N PHE A 135 -0.84 -1.71 9.62
CA PHE A 135 -1.08 -2.58 8.47
C PHE A 135 -2.57 -2.62 8.14
N SER A 136 -2.96 -2.33 6.90
CA SER A 136 -4.35 -2.41 6.45
C SER A 136 -4.54 -3.42 5.32
N VAL A 137 -5.67 -4.13 5.36
CA VAL A 137 -6.07 -5.07 4.32
C VAL A 137 -7.60 -5.04 4.15
N PRO A 138 -8.11 -5.22 2.91
CA PRO A 138 -9.54 -5.49 2.72
C PRO A 138 -9.95 -6.74 3.50
N ILE A 139 -10.93 -6.60 4.40
CA ILE A 139 -11.29 -7.67 5.35
C ILE A 139 -11.73 -8.94 4.63
N GLN A 140 -12.35 -8.82 3.46
CA GLN A 140 -12.86 -9.96 2.69
C GLN A 140 -11.77 -10.97 2.34
N CYS A 141 -10.52 -10.53 2.17
CA CYS A 141 -9.40 -11.39 1.81
C CYS A 141 -9.02 -12.38 2.92
N ILE A 142 -9.28 -12.03 4.17
CA ILE A 142 -9.01 -12.90 5.33
C ILE A 142 -10.25 -13.68 5.81
N LEU A 143 -11.41 -13.43 5.20
CA LEU A 143 -12.65 -14.13 5.50
C LEU A 143 -12.79 -15.43 4.68
N ARG A 144 -13.57 -16.36 5.22
CA ARG A 144 -13.92 -17.61 4.55
C ARG A 144 -14.52 -17.39 3.16
N ASN A 145 -14.31 -18.39 2.32
CA ASN A 145 -14.78 -18.47 0.94
C ASN A 145 -14.13 -17.48 -0.04
N TRP A 146 -13.13 -16.70 0.39
CA TRP A 146 -12.40 -15.80 -0.51
C TRP A 146 -11.72 -16.56 -1.67
N GLY A 147 -11.08 -17.67 -1.34
CA GLY A 147 -10.18 -18.38 -2.26
C GLY A 147 -8.75 -18.36 -1.71
N ASN A 148 -7.76 -18.60 -2.57
CA ASN A 148 -6.35 -18.56 -2.17
C ASN A 148 -5.76 -17.18 -2.44
N VAL A 149 -5.48 -16.41 -1.39
CA VAL A 149 -4.88 -15.07 -1.46
C VAL A 149 -3.50 -15.06 -2.13
N GLU A 150 -2.76 -16.17 -2.10
CA GLU A 150 -1.39 -16.26 -2.63
C GLU A 150 -1.35 -16.42 -4.16
N ARG A 151 -2.51 -16.57 -4.83
CA ARG A 151 -2.55 -16.67 -6.29
C ARG A 151 -2.44 -15.30 -6.95
N GLY A 152 -1.85 -15.24 -8.14
CA GLY A 152 -1.80 -14.02 -8.94
C GLY A 152 -0.77 -13.03 -8.39
N HIS A 153 -1.11 -11.74 -8.43
CA HIS A 153 -0.21 -10.67 -8.03
C HIS A 153 -0.86 -9.79 -6.95
N MET A 154 -0.01 -9.19 -6.13
CA MET A 154 -0.38 -8.26 -5.07
C MET A 154 0.27 -6.90 -5.32
N ILE A 155 -0.46 -5.84 -5.01
CA ILE A 155 0.06 -4.47 -4.97
C ILE A 155 -0.06 -3.98 -3.54
N TYR A 156 1.02 -3.38 -3.05
CA TYR A 156 1.09 -2.84 -1.70
C TYR A 156 1.72 -1.44 -1.71
N GLU A 157 1.36 -0.65 -0.72
CA GLU A 157 1.94 0.67 -0.47
C GLU A 157 2.59 0.70 0.90
N HIS A 158 3.79 1.29 1.00
CA HIS A 158 4.45 1.60 2.25
C HIS A 158 4.58 3.11 2.39
N ASN A 159 4.08 3.64 3.50
CA ASN A 159 4.19 5.04 3.88
C ASN A 159 5.10 5.16 5.10
N ILE A 160 6.17 5.93 4.96
CA ILE A 160 7.09 6.26 6.04
C ILE A 160 6.80 7.70 6.46
N SER A 161 6.62 7.92 7.76
CA SER A 161 6.35 9.25 8.31
C SER A 161 6.95 9.41 9.71
N ALA A 162 7.15 10.66 10.13
CA ALA A 162 7.39 10.98 11.54
C ALA A 162 6.06 10.94 12.31
N MET A 163 6.11 10.58 13.59
CA MET A 163 4.98 10.77 14.49
C MET A 163 4.84 12.24 14.89
N ASP A 164 3.63 12.65 15.27
CA ASP A 164 3.30 14.07 15.55
C ASP A 164 4.15 14.71 16.67
N PHE A 165 4.65 13.92 17.63
CA PHE A 165 5.51 14.41 18.72
C PHE A 165 7.01 14.32 18.40
N ALA A 166 7.40 13.75 17.26
CA ALA A 166 8.79 13.63 16.87
C ALA A 166 9.29 14.93 16.24
N ASP A 167 10.58 15.25 16.43
CA ASP A 167 11.22 16.33 15.68
C ASP A 167 11.02 16.10 14.17
N PRO A 168 10.81 17.16 13.36
CA PRO A 168 10.62 17.07 11.91
C PRO A 168 11.92 16.65 11.20
N GLN A 169 12.32 15.39 11.40
CA GLN A 169 13.52 14.79 10.84
C GLN A 169 13.20 13.88 9.64
N PHE A 170 11.91 13.68 9.32
CA PHE A 170 11.45 12.85 8.19
C PHE A 170 10.38 13.57 7.38
N GLU A 171 10.65 13.77 6.09
CA GLU A 171 9.59 14.00 5.11
C GLU A 171 8.81 12.72 4.93
N SER A 172 7.47 12.82 4.96
CA SER A 172 6.61 11.67 4.70
C SER A 172 6.75 11.26 3.25
N ALA A 173 6.95 9.95 3.01
CA ALA A 173 7.17 9.44 1.66
C ALA A 173 6.55 8.05 1.49
N SER A 174 6.05 7.81 0.28
CA SER A 174 5.33 6.59 -0.08
C SER A 174 6.11 5.78 -1.11
N TYR A 175 5.99 4.47 -1.05
CA TYR A 175 6.52 3.50 -2.01
C TYR A 175 5.41 2.55 -2.41
N ILE A 176 5.27 2.27 -3.72
CA ILE A 176 4.32 1.28 -4.23
C ILE A 176 5.10 0.12 -4.84
N GLY A 177 4.76 -1.09 -4.43
CA GLY A 177 5.37 -2.30 -4.92
C GLY A 177 4.36 -3.25 -5.55
N LEU A 178 4.83 -4.02 -6.52
CA LEU A 178 4.15 -5.15 -7.14
C LEU A 178 4.92 -6.42 -6.82
N THR A 179 4.21 -7.51 -6.54
CA THR A 179 4.82 -8.83 -6.32
C THR A 179 3.92 -9.94 -6.84
N SER A 180 4.52 -10.98 -7.42
CA SER A 180 3.87 -12.27 -7.70
C SER A 180 3.99 -13.26 -6.53
N ARG A 181 4.84 -12.95 -5.56
CA ARG A 181 5.02 -13.69 -4.30
C ARG A 181 4.10 -13.13 -3.23
N ASN A 182 3.98 -13.85 -2.11
CA ASN A 182 3.36 -13.31 -0.91
C ASN A 182 4.00 -11.97 -0.49
N TRP A 183 3.18 -10.98 -0.16
CA TRP A 183 3.65 -9.62 0.16
C TRP A 183 4.51 -9.57 1.43
N GLN A 184 4.24 -10.40 2.44
CA GLN A 184 5.04 -10.44 3.66
C GLN A 184 6.45 -10.96 3.36
N THR A 185 6.57 -11.96 2.48
CA THR A 185 7.87 -12.42 1.99
C THR A 185 8.61 -11.29 1.29
N ARG A 186 7.94 -10.55 0.40
CA ARG A 186 8.55 -9.43 -0.31
C ARG A 186 8.95 -8.29 0.63
N TYR A 187 8.16 -8.01 1.65
CA TYR A 187 8.49 -7.02 2.67
C TYR A 187 9.73 -7.45 3.48
N LYS A 188 9.86 -8.73 3.87
CA LYS A 188 11.07 -9.25 4.54
C LYS A 188 12.32 -9.12 3.68
N GLU A 189 12.19 -9.32 2.37
CA GLU A 189 13.29 -9.06 1.44
C GLU A 189 13.69 -7.57 1.44
N HIS A 190 12.72 -6.65 1.38
CA HIS A 190 12.99 -5.21 1.48
C HIS A 190 13.67 -4.81 2.80
N GLN A 191 13.24 -5.38 3.93
CA GLN A 191 13.87 -5.14 5.22
C GLN A 191 15.32 -5.64 5.23
N ARG A 192 15.54 -6.89 4.80
CA ARG A 192 16.88 -7.46 4.71
C ARG A 192 17.77 -6.57 3.85
N ASP A 193 17.34 -6.20 2.66
CA ASP A 193 18.12 -5.39 1.73
C ASP A 193 18.37 -3.97 2.27
N ALA A 194 17.41 -3.38 3.00
CA ALA A 194 17.59 -2.12 3.71
C ALA A 194 18.70 -2.21 4.77
N LEU A 195 18.69 -3.27 5.57
CA LEU A 195 19.63 -3.50 6.68
C LEU A 195 21.03 -3.91 6.18
N THR A 196 21.13 -4.61 5.04
CA THR A 196 22.43 -4.99 4.44
C THR A 196 23.04 -3.92 3.56
N GLY A 197 22.45 -2.72 3.51
CA GLY A 197 23.09 -1.55 2.92
C GLY A 197 22.68 -1.23 1.49
N SER A 198 21.53 -1.71 1.01
CA SER A 198 21.01 -1.32 -0.30
C SER A 198 20.88 0.20 -0.43
N GLU A 199 21.22 0.70 -1.63
CA GLU A 199 21.24 2.14 -1.97
C GLU A 199 19.91 2.65 -2.57
N LEU A 200 18.90 1.79 -2.74
CA LEU A 200 17.59 2.21 -3.25
C LEU A 200 16.91 3.21 -2.30
N LEU A 201 16.18 4.21 -2.83
CA LEU A 201 15.53 5.24 -2.00
C LEU A 201 14.56 4.66 -0.97
N PHE A 202 13.76 3.67 -1.36
CA PHE A 202 12.88 2.99 -0.42
C PHE A 202 13.67 2.27 0.69
N HIS A 203 14.70 1.50 0.34
CA HIS A 203 15.52 0.76 1.30
C HIS A 203 16.29 1.67 2.26
N THR A 204 16.87 2.76 1.75
CA THR A 204 17.57 3.74 2.59
C THR A 204 16.60 4.45 3.54
N SER A 205 15.38 4.76 3.09
CA SER A 205 14.32 5.35 3.94
C SER A 205 13.82 4.35 4.98
N LEU A 206 13.56 3.10 4.59
CA LEU A 206 13.15 2.02 5.48
C LEU A 206 14.22 1.76 6.56
N ARG A 207 15.50 1.71 6.18
CA ARG A 207 16.61 1.56 7.15
C ARG A 207 16.59 2.65 8.22
N LYS A 208 16.32 3.91 7.86
CA LYS A 208 16.25 5.01 8.84
C LYS A 208 15.16 4.80 9.89
N VAL A 209 14.07 4.13 9.50
CA VAL A 209 12.92 3.79 10.34
C VAL A 209 13.19 2.56 11.21
N LEU A 210 14.07 1.65 10.77
CA LEU A 210 14.40 0.42 11.50
C LEU A 210 15.59 0.56 12.47
N ASN A 211 16.61 1.38 12.17
CA ASN A 211 17.98 1.18 12.69
C ASN A 211 18.50 2.25 13.67
N VAL A 212 17.68 2.83 14.56
CA VAL A 212 18.19 3.83 15.53
C VAL A 212 18.16 3.36 16.98
N ASP A 213 17.28 2.45 17.37
CA ASP A 213 17.13 2.01 18.78
C ASP A 213 17.63 0.57 19.03
N SER A 214 18.57 0.09 18.22
CA SER A 214 19.02 -1.31 18.10
C SER A 214 19.67 -1.96 19.36
N LEU A 215 19.43 -1.42 20.56
CA LEU A 215 19.85 -2.02 21.83
C LEU A 215 18.72 -2.18 22.87
N VAL A 216 17.48 -1.74 22.59
CA VAL A 216 16.33 -1.94 23.52
C VAL A 216 15.11 -2.48 22.77
N GLN A 217 15.28 -3.65 22.16
CA GLN A 217 14.21 -4.47 21.58
C GLN A 217 13.92 -5.71 22.44
N ALA A 218 14.01 -5.58 23.77
CA ALA A 218 13.55 -6.62 24.69
C ALA A 218 12.02 -6.52 24.80
N GLY A 219 11.30 -7.63 24.62
CA GLY A 219 9.85 -7.67 24.79
C GLY A 219 8.99 -7.13 23.65
N LEU A 220 9.41 -7.39 22.42
CA LEU A 220 8.58 -7.09 21.25
C LEU A 220 7.74 -8.29 20.77
N GLY A 221 7.89 -9.45 21.43
CA GLY A 221 7.25 -10.70 21.01
C GLY A 221 7.42 -10.94 19.51
N SER A 222 6.30 -11.23 18.82
CA SER A 222 6.27 -11.46 17.37
C SER A 222 5.96 -10.20 16.54
N PHE A 223 5.87 -9.00 17.14
CA PHE A 223 5.48 -7.78 16.43
C PHE A 223 6.71 -6.95 16.05
N GLU A 224 6.83 -6.64 14.77
CA GLU A 224 7.87 -5.71 14.32
C GLU A 224 7.39 -4.27 14.50
N LEU A 225 8.02 -3.56 15.42
CA LEU A 225 7.87 -2.12 15.62
C LEU A 225 9.00 -1.35 14.97
N VAL A 226 8.73 -0.06 14.71
CA VAL A 226 9.70 0.88 14.16
C VAL A 226 10.35 1.70 15.27
N ARG A 227 11.44 2.40 14.94
CA ARG A 227 12.14 3.29 15.88
C ARG A 227 11.20 4.30 16.55
N LYS A 228 11.61 4.80 17.70
CA LYS A 228 10.92 5.89 18.39
C LYS A 228 10.77 7.11 17.47
N GLY A 229 9.57 7.68 17.51
CA GLY A 229 9.18 8.86 16.73
C GLY A 229 8.88 8.58 15.25
N ALA A 230 8.91 7.33 14.80
CA ALA A 230 8.55 6.97 13.44
C ALA A 230 7.21 6.23 13.37
N ALA A 231 6.54 6.36 12.23
CA ALA A 231 5.40 5.56 11.84
C ALA A 231 5.65 4.92 10.47
N LEU A 232 5.40 3.62 10.38
CA LEU A 232 5.38 2.87 9.12
C LEU A 232 3.99 2.32 8.88
N LEU A 233 3.34 2.81 7.83
CA LEU A 233 2.04 2.32 7.42
C LEU A 233 2.22 1.46 6.18
N SER A 234 1.60 0.29 6.17
CA SER A 234 1.63 -0.65 5.05
C SER A 234 0.19 -0.98 4.66
N GLU A 235 -0.15 -0.83 3.39
CA GLU A 235 -1.49 -1.12 2.89
C GLU A 235 -1.40 -2.17 1.78
N LEU A 236 -2.16 -3.25 1.93
CA LEU A 236 -2.35 -4.22 0.85
C LEU A 236 -3.51 -3.76 -0.04
N GLU A 237 -3.16 -3.01 -1.08
CA GLU A 237 -4.11 -2.33 -1.98
C GLU A 237 -4.92 -3.31 -2.84
N TYR A 238 -4.24 -4.32 -3.39
CA TYR A 238 -4.85 -5.30 -4.28
C TYR A 238 -4.24 -6.69 -4.07
N VAL A 239 -5.08 -7.72 -4.17
CA VAL A 239 -4.67 -9.12 -4.15
C VAL A 239 -5.30 -9.88 -5.31
N ASN A 240 -4.73 -11.03 -5.66
CA ASN A 240 -5.25 -11.92 -6.70
C ASN A 240 -5.43 -11.26 -8.08
N LEU A 241 -4.63 -10.25 -8.42
CA LEU A 241 -4.64 -9.65 -9.75
C LEU A 241 -4.03 -10.61 -10.79
N THR A 242 -4.60 -10.61 -11.99
CA THR A 242 -3.88 -11.17 -13.15
C THR A 242 -2.65 -10.33 -13.45
N TYR A 243 -1.71 -10.86 -14.23
CA TYR A 243 -0.49 -10.14 -14.60
C TYR A 243 -0.84 -8.81 -15.28
N GLU A 244 -1.70 -8.83 -16.29
CA GLU A 244 -2.06 -7.65 -17.07
C GLU A 244 -2.75 -6.58 -16.20
N GLU A 245 -3.65 -6.98 -15.30
CA GLU A 245 -4.30 -6.05 -14.35
C GLU A 245 -3.29 -5.44 -13.38
N ALA A 246 -2.42 -6.27 -12.81
CA ALA A 246 -1.43 -5.81 -11.83
C ALA A 246 -0.48 -4.79 -12.46
N MET A 247 -0.04 -5.05 -13.68
CA MET A 247 0.79 -4.13 -14.45
C MET A 247 0.09 -2.80 -14.73
N GLN A 248 -1.19 -2.82 -15.11
CA GLN A 248 -1.95 -1.59 -15.37
C GLN A 248 -2.24 -0.78 -14.10
N VAL A 249 -2.47 -1.46 -12.98
CA VAL A 249 -2.78 -0.81 -11.70
C VAL A 249 -1.51 -0.23 -11.07
N GLU A 250 -0.42 -1.02 -11.00
CA GLU A 250 0.86 -0.56 -10.45
C GLU A 250 1.36 0.66 -11.20
N GLU A 251 1.31 0.68 -12.54
CA GLU A 251 1.75 1.83 -13.33
C GLU A 251 1.05 3.14 -12.96
N LYS A 252 -0.27 3.08 -12.76
CA LYS A 252 -1.07 4.25 -12.37
C LYS A 252 -0.77 4.71 -10.95
N LEU A 253 -0.55 3.75 -10.06
CA LEU A 253 -0.30 4.01 -8.65
C LEU A 253 1.11 4.58 -8.44
N VAL A 254 2.12 3.99 -9.08
CA VAL A 254 3.51 4.42 -9.01
C VAL A 254 3.69 5.86 -9.49
N GLU A 255 2.87 6.39 -10.39
CA GLU A 255 2.96 7.81 -10.79
C GLU A 255 2.85 8.78 -9.59
N ARG A 256 2.11 8.40 -8.54
CA ARG A 256 1.98 9.20 -7.30
C ARG A 256 3.22 9.13 -6.41
N THR A 257 3.94 8.02 -6.48
CA THR A 257 5.09 7.72 -5.61
C THR A 257 6.42 7.72 -6.37
N LEU A 258 6.38 8.07 -7.66
CA LEU A 258 7.56 8.23 -8.51
C LEU A 258 8.36 9.44 -8.04
N TYR A 259 9.65 9.22 -7.83
CA TYR A 259 10.58 10.26 -7.43
C TYR A 259 10.51 11.47 -8.38
N PRO A 260 10.47 12.72 -7.88
CA PRO A 260 10.71 13.13 -6.49
C PRO A 260 9.50 13.12 -5.54
N LYS A 261 8.31 12.67 -5.99
CA LYS A 261 7.09 12.69 -5.15
C LYS A 261 7.05 11.60 -4.09
N GLY A 262 7.79 10.52 -4.30
CA GLY A 262 7.90 9.40 -3.36
C GLY A 262 9.18 8.61 -3.60
N LEU A 263 9.14 7.33 -3.23
CA LEU A 263 10.32 6.47 -3.12
C LEU A 263 10.53 5.54 -4.33
N ASN A 264 9.59 5.48 -5.28
CA ASN A 264 9.77 4.72 -6.52
C ASN A 264 10.76 5.43 -7.44
N MET A 265 11.78 4.71 -7.93
CA MET A 265 12.86 5.30 -8.74
C MET A 265 12.68 5.10 -10.26
N ILE A 266 11.73 4.24 -10.66
CA ILE A 266 11.36 3.99 -12.05
C ILE A 266 9.83 3.90 -12.17
N PRO A 267 9.26 4.07 -13.37
CA PRO A 267 7.83 3.88 -13.60
C PRO A 267 7.36 2.47 -13.25
N GLY A 268 6.12 2.35 -12.80
CA GLY A 268 5.49 1.06 -12.52
C GLY A 268 5.03 0.36 -13.81
N GLY A 269 4.58 -0.89 -13.64
CA GLY A 269 3.93 -1.68 -14.67
C GLY A 269 4.69 -1.73 -15.99
N PHE A 270 3.97 -1.71 -17.10
CA PHE A 270 4.56 -1.84 -18.42
C PHE A 270 5.51 -0.68 -18.75
N ALA A 271 5.38 0.46 -18.07
CA ALA A 271 6.23 1.63 -18.32
C ALA A 271 7.64 1.37 -17.81
N GLY A 272 7.76 0.69 -16.66
CA GLY A 272 9.04 0.24 -16.14
C GLY A 272 9.76 -0.72 -17.08
N PHE A 273 9.04 -1.69 -17.66
CA PHE A 273 9.63 -2.61 -18.66
C PHE A 273 10.10 -1.87 -19.91
N GLN A 274 9.25 -1.01 -20.48
CA GLN A 274 9.61 -0.21 -21.66
C GLN A 274 10.83 0.68 -21.39
N PHE A 275 10.91 1.26 -20.20
CA PHE A 275 12.06 2.05 -19.75
C PHE A 275 13.35 1.21 -19.73
N LEU A 276 13.33 0.04 -19.09
CA LEU A 276 14.50 -0.83 -19.00
C LEU A 276 14.89 -1.48 -20.34
N HIS A 277 13.94 -1.80 -21.23
CA HIS A 277 14.22 -2.29 -22.59
C HIS A 277 14.89 -1.22 -23.47
N LYS A 278 14.52 0.06 -23.29
CA LYS A 278 15.17 1.16 -24.01
C LYS A 278 16.61 1.34 -23.56
N LEU A 279 16.87 1.16 -22.27
CA LEU A 279 18.20 1.24 -21.68
C LEU A 279 19.05 -0.03 -21.86
N GLY A 280 18.48 -1.10 -22.44
CA GLY A 280 19.21 -2.35 -22.70
C GLY A 280 19.38 -3.27 -21.49
N TYR A 281 18.77 -2.95 -20.34
CA TYR A 281 18.81 -3.81 -19.14
C TYR A 281 17.86 -5.00 -19.22
N LEU A 282 16.92 -5.00 -20.18
CA LEU A 282 16.01 -6.12 -20.44
C LEU A 282 16.03 -6.53 -21.91
N ASN A 283 16.04 -7.84 -22.17
CA ASN A 283 16.03 -8.39 -23.52
C ASN A 283 14.65 -8.23 -24.19
N ARG A 284 14.60 -7.67 -25.40
CA ARG A 284 13.36 -7.34 -26.14
C ARG A 284 12.55 -8.55 -26.60
N THR A 285 13.13 -9.76 -26.62
CA THR A 285 12.52 -10.95 -27.24
C THR A 285 11.87 -11.92 -26.25
N THR A 286 11.96 -11.68 -24.93
CA THR A 286 11.46 -12.60 -23.91
C THR A 286 10.34 -11.97 -23.09
N LYS A 287 9.32 -12.76 -22.74
CA LYS A 287 8.32 -12.34 -21.75
C LYS A 287 9.02 -12.23 -20.39
N VAL A 288 9.34 -11.00 -19.98
CA VAL A 288 10.06 -10.71 -18.75
C VAL A 288 9.08 -10.71 -17.56
N SER A 289 9.46 -11.39 -16.48
CA SER A 289 8.73 -11.44 -15.21
C SER A 289 8.93 -10.18 -14.36
N VAL A 290 8.08 -9.99 -13.35
CA VAL A 290 8.22 -8.90 -12.36
C VAL A 290 9.56 -9.01 -11.61
N ASP A 291 10.01 -10.21 -11.28
CA ASP A 291 11.27 -10.43 -10.56
C ASP A 291 12.49 -10.08 -11.41
N GLU A 292 12.47 -10.40 -12.71
CA GLU A 292 13.51 -10.00 -13.65
C GLU A 292 13.54 -8.49 -13.87
N ARG A 293 12.37 -7.83 -13.90
CA ARG A 293 12.28 -6.37 -13.92
C ARG A 293 12.93 -5.76 -12.69
N ASP A 294 12.63 -6.28 -11.51
CA ASP A 294 13.16 -5.74 -10.25
C ASP A 294 14.69 -5.91 -10.19
N HIS A 295 15.23 -7.05 -10.67
CA HIS A 295 16.67 -7.25 -10.85
C HIS A 295 17.29 -6.27 -11.86
N ALA A 296 16.66 -6.09 -13.02
CA ALA A 296 17.13 -5.15 -14.04
C ALA A 296 17.08 -3.70 -13.53
N SER A 297 16.08 -3.35 -12.73
CA SER A 297 15.94 -2.05 -12.07
C SER A 297 17.07 -1.82 -11.09
N ALA A 298 17.35 -2.80 -10.21
CA ALA A 298 18.46 -2.74 -9.29
C ALA A 298 19.80 -2.62 -10.03
N LYS A 299 20.01 -3.41 -11.09
CA LYS A 299 21.21 -3.34 -11.93
C LYS A 299 21.38 -1.96 -12.55
N TYR A 300 20.32 -1.41 -13.17
CA TYR A 300 20.33 -0.06 -13.73
C TYR A 300 20.70 1.00 -12.69
N LEU A 301 20.17 0.89 -11.47
CA LEU A 301 20.43 1.86 -10.40
C LEU A 301 21.83 1.72 -9.78
N LEU A 302 22.48 0.57 -9.94
CA LEU A 302 23.81 0.26 -9.37
C LEU A 302 24.95 0.28 -10.40
N ASP A 303 24.64 0.45 -11.69
CA ASP A 303 25.65 0.40 -12.76
C ASP A 303 26.64 1.58 -12.64
N ALA A 304 27.92 1.28 -12.43
CA ALA A 304 28.95 2.26 -12.07
C ALA A 304 29.35 3.20 -13.23
N GLU A 305 29.12 2.81 -14.49
CA GLU A 305 29.29 3.70 -15.65
C GLU A 305 28.28 4.86 -15.65
N SER A 306 27.23 4.79 -14.82
CA SER A 306 26.24 5.84 -14.61
C SER A 306 26.73 7.02 -13.76
N GLY A 307 27.93 6.94 -13.16
CA GLY A 307 28.48 7.97 -12.30
C GLY A 307 28.02 7.88 -10.83
N VAL A 308 28.85 8.43 -9.95
CA VAL A 308 28.86 8.25 -8.49
C VAL A 308 27.53 8.63 -7.79
N ARG A 309 26.93 7.60 -7.16
CA ARG A 309 26.21 7.52 -5.87
C ARG A 309 25.16 8.60 -5.56
N VAL A 310 23.94 8.14 -5.27
CA VAL A 310 22.66 8.83 -5.50
C VAL A 310 22.39 8.85 -7.00
N ALA A 311 21.14 8.68 -7.45
CA ALA A 311 20.80 8.79 -8.87
C ALA A 311 20.25 10.21 -9.18
N PRO A 312 21.03 11.31 -9.06
CA PRO A 312 20.55 12.64 -9.37
C PRO A 312 20.30 12.82 -10.87
N TRP A 313 20.74 11.89 -11.73
CA TRP A 313 20.32 11.86 -13.13
C TRP A 313 18.90 11.34 -13.31
N VAL A 314 18.42 10.45 -12.45
CA VAL A 314 16.98 10.09 -12.38
C VAL A 314 16.21 11.33 -11.93
N LYS A 315 16.70 12.08 -10.94
CA LYS A 315 16.16 13.41 -10.59
C LYS A 315 16.13 14.35 -11.80
N LYS A 316 17.26 14.51 -12.50
CA LYS A 316 17.44 15.44 -13.63
C LYS A 316 16.58 15.06 -14.84
N ASN A 317 16.51 13.78 -15.18
CA ASN A 317 15.72 13.28 -16.30
C ASN A 317 14.24 13.33 -15.96
N TRP A 318 13.80 12.90 -14.77
CA TRP A 318 12.39 13.00 -14.36
C TRP A 318 11.95 14.42 -13.98
N SER A 319 12.87 15.35 -13.75
CA SER A 319 12.56 16.78 -13.64
C SER A 319 12.41 17.46 -14.99
N SER A 320 12.78 16.81 -16.10
CA SER A 320 12.56 17.31 -17.45
C SER A 320 11.16 16.92 -17.92
N ASP A 321 10.34 17.92 -18.24
CA ASP A 321 9.01 17.71 -18.83
C ASP A 321 9.12 16.96 -20.16
N GLU A 322 10.13 17.27 -20.97
CA GLU A 322 10.37 16.60 -22.25
C GLU A 322 10.60 15.09 -22.09
N PHE A 323 11.37 14.69 -21.08
CA PHE A 323 11.61 13.29 -20.78
C PHE A 323 10.38 12.60 -20.19
N TYR A 324 9.67 13.28 -19.27
CA TYR A 324 8.40 12.79 -18.71
C TYR A 324 7.39 12.51 -19.82
N GLU A 325 7.21 13.44 -20.74
CA GLU A 325 6.28 13.35 -21.86
C GLU A 325 6.66 12.24 -22.86
N GLN A 326 7.94 12.11 -23.21
CA GLN A 326 8.41 11.05 -24.10
C GLN A 326 8.17 9.63 -23.56
N VAL A 327 8.11 9.48 -22.24
CA VAL A 327 7.86 8.19 -21.59
C VAL A 327 6.36 7.95 -21.42
N ILE A 328 5.60 8.96 -21.01
CA ILE A 328 4.16 8.85 -20.71
C ILE A 328 3.29 8.79 -21.97
N PHE A 329 3.59 9.57 -23.01
CA PHE A 329 2.71 9.72 -24.18
C PHE A 329 2.94 8.73 -25.32
N LYS A 330 3.93 7.84 -25.20
CA LYS A 330 4.34 6.96 -26.31
C LYS A 330 3.46 5.72 -26.53
N ARG A 331 2.28 5.62 -25.91
CA ARG A 331 1.41 4.44 -25.99
C ARG A 331 0.15 4.70 -26.78
N SER A 332 -0.34 3.65 -27.46
CA SER A 332 -1.59 3.69 -28.25
C SER A 332 -2.85 3.96 -27.42
N ASN A 333 -2.81 3.65 -26.11
CA ASN A 333 -3.97 3.73 -25.23
C ASN A 333 -3.90 4.88 -24.21
N THR A 334 -2.87 5.72 -24.29
CA THR A 334 -2.73 6.95 -23.49
C THR A 334 -3.13 8.15 -24.34
N LEU A 335 -3.72 9.17 -23.72
CA LEU A 335 -3.93 10.45 -24.40
C LEU A 335 -2.58 11.05 -24.76
N ASN A 336 -2.44 11.60 -25.97
CA ASN A 336 -1.25 12.36 -26.35
C ASN A 336 -1.30 13.78 -25.74
N ARG A 337 -0.18 14.51 -25.87
CA ARG A 337 -0.04 15.86 -25.28
C ARG A 337 -1.15 16.82 -25.75
N ASP A 338 -1.41 16.86 -27.05
CA ASP A 338 -2.39 17.76 -27.63
C ASP A 338 -3.81 17.44 -27.15
N GLN A 339 -4.11 16.17 -26.94
CA GLN A 339 -5.38 15.72 -26.36
C GLN A 339 -5.52 16.18 -24.90
N VAL A 340 -4.47 16.06 -24.08
CA VAL A 340 -4.49 16.51 -22.68
C VAL A 340 -4.68 18.04 -22.60
N ILE A 341 -3.93 18.80 -23.41
CA ILE A 341 -4.05 20.26 -23.48
C ILE A 341 -5.45 20.66 -23.96
N SER A 342 -5.98 19.99 -24.99
CA SER A 342 -7.31 20.27 -25.52
C SER A 342 -8.40 19.99 -24.49
N ILE A 343 -8.30 18.89 -23.73
CA ILE A 343 -9.25 18.60 -22.64
C ILE A 343 -9.24 19.72 -21.60
N ARG A 344 -8.06 20.15 -21.16
CA ARG A 344 -7.92 21.22 -20.15
C ARG A 344 -8.46 22.54 -20.67
N LYS A 345 -8.14 22.89 -21.91
CA LYS A 345 -8.66 24.10 -22.56
C LYS A 345 -10.19 24.07 -22.63
N TYR A 346 -10.77 22.99 -23.16
CA TYR A 346 -12.21 22.87 -23.32
C TYR A 346 -12.95 22.85 -21.97
N GLY A 347 -12.41 22.18 -20.96
CA GLY A 347 -13.05 22.11 -19.64
C GLY A 347 -12.83 23.34 -18.77
N ASN A 348 -11.57 23.78 -18.62
CA ASN A 348 -11.22 24.82 -17.64
C ASN A 348 -11.39 26.24 -18.19
N GLU A 349 -11.14 26.48 -19.48
CA GLU A 349 -11.30 27.81 -20.06
C GLU A 349 -12.69 28.01 -20.67
N TRP A 350 -13.23 26.98 -21.33
CA TRP A 350 -14.48 27.11 -22.11
C TRP A 350 -15.70 26.49 -21.41
N GLY A 351 -15.50 25.75 -20.31
CA GLY A 351 -16.59 25.22 -19.49
C GLY A 351 -17.40 24.09 -20.14
N PHE A 352 -16.83 23.35 -21.10
CA PHE A 352 -17.53 22.26 -21.77
C PHE A 352 -17.71 21.05 -20.86
N ASP A 353 -18.78 20.29 -21.08
CA ASP A 353 -19.05 19.07 -20.33
C ASP A 353 -18.14 17.91 -20.79
N SER A 354 -17.88 16.97 -19.88
CA SER A 354 -16.93 15.89 -20.14
C SER A 354 -17.33 14.96 -21.29
N ASP A 355 -18.63 14.82 -21.59
CA ASP A 355 -19.11 13.97 -22.69
C ASP A 355 -18.85 14.65 -24.04
N LEU A 356 -19.10 15.96 -24.14
CA LEU A 356 -18.74 16.74 -25.32
C LEU A 356 -17.22 16.75 -25.56
N ILE A 357 -16.42 16.96 -24.50
CA ILE A 357 -14.95 16.94 -24.59
C ILE A 357 -14.43 15.58 -25.06
N ALA A 358 -14.99 14.47 -24.54
CA ALA A 358 -14.61 13.11 -24.95
C ALA A 358 -14.79 12.90 -26.45
N ASN A 359 -15.93 13.35 -26.99
CA ASN A 359 -16.22 13.28 -28.42
C ASN A 359 -15.30 14.17 -29.26
N LEU A 360 -15.03 15.40 -28.82
CA LEU A 360 -14.18 16.36 -29.54
C LEU A 360 -12.71 15.91 -29.61
N VAL A 361 -12.21 15.26 -28.55
CA VAL A 361 -10.79 14.91 -28.40
C VAL A 361 -10.50 13.46 -28.83
N GLY A 362 -11.53 12.64 -29.05
CA GLY A 362 -11.37 11.21 -29.35
C GLY A 362 -10.84 10.43 -28.15
N ALA A 363 -11.27 10.81 -26.94
CA ALA A 363 -10.88 10.24 -25.66
C ALA A 363 -12.07 9.50 -25.02
N ASN A 364 -11.82 8.56 -24.11
CA ASN A 364 -12.93 8.03 -23.32
C ASN A 364 -13.31 8.98 -22.16
N LEU A 365 -14.58 8.94 -21.76
CA LEU A 365 -15.14 9.83 -20.74
C LEU A 365 -14.37 9.80 -19.40
N ARG A 366 -13.84 8.63 -19.03
CA ARG A 366 -13.06 8.48 -17.81
C ARG A 366 -11.73 9.22 -17.90
N GLN A 367 -11.02 9.11 -19.02
CA GLN A 367 -9.76 9.84 -19.26
C GLN A 367 -9.99 11.35 -19.18
N VAL A 368 -11.07 11.86 -19.76
CA VAL A 368 -11.42 13.29 -19.69
C VAL A 368 -11.61 13.75 -18.25
N ARG A 369 -12.42 13.02 -17.46
CA ARG A 369 -12.65 13.35 -16.05
C ARG A 369 -11.37 13.29 -15.21
N ASP A 370 -10.52 12.29 -15.47
CA ASP A 370 -9.27 12.16 -14.74
C ASP A 370 -8.24 13.25 -15.12
N VAL A 371 -8.27 13.78 -16.35
CA VAL A 371 -7.45 14.95 -16.77
C VAL A 371 -7.96 16.24 -16.14
N LEU A 372 -9.28 16.49 -16.16
CA LEU A 372 -9.88 17.72 -15.61
C LEU A 372 -9.76 17.82 -14.09
N SER A 373 -9.75 16.68 -13.40
CA SER A 373 -9.52 16.62 -11.94
C SER A 373 -8.03 16.71 -11.55
N GLU A 374 -7.14 16.94 -12.51
CA GLU A 374 -5.68 16.93 -12.36
C GLU A 374 -5.10 15.65 -11.74
N LYS A 375 -5.90 14.59 -11.69
CA LYS A 375 -5.54 13.31 -11.11
C LYS A 375 -4.45 12.61 -11.92
N TYR A 376 -4.47 12.76 -13.24
CA TYR A 376 -3.42 12.32 -14.17
C TYR A 376 -2.89 13.50 -15.00
N TYR A 377 -1.69 13.35 -15.56
CA TYR A 377 -1.04 14.35 -16.43
C TYR A 377 -0.87 15.74 -15.79
N SER A 378 -0.80 15.81 -14.46
CA SER A 378 -0.69 17.06 -13.68
C SER A 378 0.41 18.02 -14.18
N ARG A 379 1.47 17.49 -14.78
CA ARG A 379 2.62 18.26 -15.30
C ARG A 379 2.39 18.94 -16.65
N VAL A 380 1.35 18.55 -17.40
CA VAL A 380 1.11 19.04 -18.76
C VAL A 380 0.08 20.15 -18.71
N LYS A 381 0.56 21.40 -18.64
CA LYS A 381 -0.29 22.58 -18.46
C LYS A 381 -1.10 22.93 -19.69
#